data_AF-A0A1D3RNL4-F1
#
_entry.id   AF-A0A1D3RNL4-F1
#
_cell.length_a   1.000
_cell.length_b   1.000
_cell.length_c   1.000
_cell.angle_alpha   90.00
_cell.angle_beta   90.00
_cell.angle_gamma   90.00
#
_symmetry.space_group_name_H-M   'P 1'
#
loop_
_entity.id
_entity.type
_entity.pdbx_description
1 polymer ?
#
loop_
_entity_poly.entity_id
_entity_poly.type
_entity_poly.pdbx_seq_one_letter_code
_entity_poly.pdbx_strand_id
1 'polypeptide(L)'
;MLTHDVYYVLGGLYEQQRIAFHDLIIVFIAAIALVFILLLYLYEHFHVALAMMLTTLSAVAAVFIGLWLTGTELNITAMMGMTMVIGIVTEVSIFYYSEYQSLPESELGIQRMIAAGNNRMRPIAMTTVAAILALMPLAMGIGAGSEMLQPLAIGIVSGLIVQMPLVLVLLPALLKILPSIGETNLAKEL
;
A
#
# COMPACT_ATOMS: atom_id res chain seq x y z
N MET A 1 -0.30 -21.97 -42.17
CA MET A 1 -0.68 -23.13 -41.35
C MET A 1 0.60 -23.94 -41.12
N LEU A 2 1.22 -23.78 -39.95
CA LEU A 2 2.44 -24.52 -39.60
C LEU A 2 2.06 -25.93 -39.14
N THR A 3 2.88 -26.92 -39.52
CA THR A 3 2.70 -28.36 -39.27
C THR A 3 2.71 -28.71 -37.79
N HIS A 4 1.90 -29.70 -37.40
CA HIS A 4 1.49 -30.10 -36.04
C HIS A 4 2.61 -30.56 -35.07
N ASP A 5 3.89 -30.37 -35.39
CA ASP A 5 5.05 -30.78 -34.58
C ASP A 5 6.07 -29.65 -34.34
N VAL A 6 5.73 -28.39 -34.67
CA VAL A 6 6.60 -27.23 -34.44
C VAL A 6 5.98 -26.32 -33.39
N TYR A 7 6.57 -26.31 -32.19
CA TYR A 7 6.21 -25.36 -31.13
C TYR A 7 7.03 -24.07 -31.30
N TYR A 8 6.35 -22.92 -31.35
CA TYR A 8 7.02 -21.62 -31.38
C TYR A 8 7.37 -21.22 -29.94
N VAL A 9 8.66 -21.26 -29.60
CA VAL A 9 9.16 -20.71 -28.32
C VAL A 9 9.62 -19.28 -28.59
N LEU A 10 8.93 -18.31 -27.98
CA LEU A 10 9.34 -16.90 -27.98
C LEU A 10 10.58 -16.74 -27.08
N GLY A 11 11.77 -17.07 -27.59
CA GLY A 11 13.04 -16.97 -26.87
C GLY A 11 13.60 -15.53 -26.74
N GLY A 12 14.57 -15.34 -25.84
CA GLY A 12 15.30 -14.08 -25.68
C GLY A 12 14.69 -13.12 -24.64
N LEU A 13 14.43 -11.87 -25.03
CA LEU A 13 13.98 -10.80 -24.12
C LEU A 13 12.60 -11.08 -23.49
N TYR A 14 11.69 -11.74 -24.23
CA TYR A 14 10.34 -12.06 -23.73
C TYR A 14 10.36 -13.13 -22.64
N GLU A 15 11.20 -14.17 -22.76
CA GLU A 15 11.37 -15.14 -21.68
C GLU A 15 11.98 -14.50 -20.43
N GLN A 16 13.00 -13.65 -20.59
CA GLN A 16 13.59 -12.91 -19.48
C GLN A 16 12.56 -12.01 -18.80
N GLN A 17 11.71 -11.32 -19.56
CA GLN A 17 10.61 -10.53 -19.02
C GLN A 17 9.61 -11.42 -18.26
N ARG A 18 9.19 -12.56 -18.83
CA ARG A 18 8.24 -13.47 -18.16
C ARG A 18 8.79 -14.02 -16.84
N ILE A 19 10.08 -14.39 -16.80
CA ILE A 19 10.76 -14.84 -15.58
C ILE A 19 10.78 -13.71 -14.55
N ALA A 20 11.24 -12.51 -14.94
CA ALA A 20 11.31 -11.38 -14.02
C ALA A 20 9.92 -10.96 -13.48
N PHE A 21 8.86 -11.03 -14.30
CA PHE A 21 7.49 -10.82 -13.83
C PHE A 21 7.07 -11.86 -12.81
N HIS A 22 7.37 -13.14 -13.04
CA HIS A 22 7.05 -14.22 -12.10
C HIS A 22 7.77 -14.01 -10.75
N ASP A 23 9.06 -13.71 -10.80
CA ASP A 23 9.87 -13.42 -9.61
C ASP A 23 9.30 -12.22 -8.85
N LEU A 24 8.84 -11.19 -9.56
CA LEU A 24 8.29 -10.00 -8.93
C LEU A 24 6.89 -10.22 -8.34
N ILE A 25 6.07 -11.12 -8.90
CA ILE A 25 4.83 -11.57 -8.25
C ILE A 25 5.15 -12.27 -6.93
N ILE A 26 6.17 -13.13 -6.91
CA ILE A 26 6.61 -13.80 -5.68
C ILE A 26 7.06 -12.76 -4.66
N VAL A 27 7.87 -11.77 -5.06
CA VAL A 27 8.30 -10.67 -4.18
C VAL A 27 7.12 -9.87 -3.67
N PHE A 28 6.12 -9.57 -4.50
CA PHE A 28 4.92 -8.83 -4.11
C PHE A 28 4.10 -9.59 -3.05
N ILE A 29 3.86 -10.89 -3.26
CA ILE A 29 3.15 -11.74 -2.30
C ILE A 29 3.97 -11.87 -1.01
N ALA A 30 5.28 -12.08 -1.12
CA ALA A 30 6.18 -12.15 0.03
C ALA A 30 6.19 -10.84 0.82
N ALA A 31 6.15 -9.68 0.16
CA ALA A 31 6.05 -8.38 0.83
C ALA A 31 4.75 -8.24 1.62
N ILE A 32 3.60 -8.63 1.05
CA ILE A 32 2.32 -8.65 1.76
C ILE A 32 2.41 -9.55 2.99
N ALA A 33 2.90 -10.79 2.82
CA ALA A 33 3.01 -11.75 3.92
C ALA A 33 3.95 -11.27 5.03
N LEU A 34 5.13 -10.76 4.67
CA LEU A 34 6.12 -10.25 5.61
C LEU A 34 5.59 -9.05 6.38
N VAL A 35 4.96 -8.10 5.69
CA VAL A 35 4.35 -6.93 6.31
C VAL A 35 3.22 -7.34 7.25
N PHE A 36 2.39 -8.31 6.87
CA PHE A 36 1.34 -8.83 7.75
C PHE A 36 1.91 -9.44 9.04
N ILE A 37 2.95 -10.27 8.91
CA ILE A 37 3.63 -10.90 10.06
C ILE A 37 4.26 -9.83 10.95
N LEU A 38 4.90 -8.82 10.35
CA LEU A 38 5.47 -7.70 11.09
C LEU A 38 4.41 -6.93 11.89
N LEU A 39 3.26 -6.63 11.28
CA LEU A 39 2.15 -5.94 11.96
C LEU A 39 1.57 -6.78 13.09
N LEU A 40 1.44 -8.10 12.88
CA LEU A 40 0.97 -9.02 13.90
C LEU A 40 1.94 -9.11 15.08
N TYR A 41 3.25 -9.14 14.80
CA TYR A 41 4.30 -9.13 15.82
C TYR A 41 4.34 -7.80 16.59
N LEU A 42 4.13 -6.67 15.91
CA LEU A 42 4.21 -5.34 16.50
C LEU A 42 3.05 -5.02 17.45
N TYR A 43 1.84 -5.45 17.11
CA TYR A 43 0.63 -5.06 17.85
C TYR A 43 -0.08 -6.22 18.56
N GLU A 44 0.35 -7.46 18.36
CA GLU A 44 -0.20 -8.68 18.98
C GLU A 44 -1.72 -8.88 18.79
N HIS A 45 -2.34 -8.10 17.91
CA HIS A 45 -3.78 -8.07 17.65
C HIS A 45 -4.06 -8.30 16.16
N PHE A 46 -4.67 -9.45 15.85
CA PHE A 46 -4.98 -9.86 14.47
C PHE A 46 -5.87 -8.85 13.73
N HIS A 47 -6.89 -8.30 14.42
CA HIS A 47 -7.82 -7.33 13.84
C HIS A 47 -7.15 -6.03 13.40
N VAL A 48 -6.18 -5.56 14.19
CA VAL A 48 -5.41 -4.34 13.89
C VAL A 48 -4.52 -4.57 12.68
N ALA A 49 -3.76 -5.68 12.69
CA ALA A 49 -2.91 -6.05 11.56
C ALA A 49 -3.72 -6.23 10.26
N LEU A 50 -4.91 -6.84 10.34
CA LEU A 50 -5.80 -7.01 9.21
C LEU A 50 -6.37 -5.68 8.70
N ALA A 51 -6.82 -4.79 9.58
CA ALA A 51 -7.33 -3.47 9.20
C ALA A 51 -6.27 -2.61 8.48
N MET A 52 -5.04 -2.64 8.99
CA MET A 52 -3.90 -1.95 8.38
C MET A 52 -3.55 -2.56 7.01
N MET A 53 -3.51 -3.89 6.93
CA MET A 53 -3.23 -4.59 5.66
C MET A 53 -4.29 -4.31 4.59
N LEU A 54 -5.58 -4.31 4.95
CA LEU A 54 -6.67 -3.97 4.03
C LEU A 54 -6.58 -2.52 3.54
N THR A 55 -6.17 -1.60 4.41
CA THR A 55 -5.94 -0.19 4.06
C THR A 55 -4.80 -0.07 3.04
N THR A 56 -3.67 -0.73 3.30
CA THR A 56 -2.51 -0.76 2.41
C THR A 56 -2.86 -1.39 1.05
N LEU A 57 -3.57 -2.53 1.05
CA LEU A 57 -3.96 -3.21 -0.19
C LEU A 57 -4.92 -2.35 -1.05
N SER A 58 -5.78 -1.57 -0.39
CA SER A 58 -6.64 -0.58 -1.07
C SER A 58 -5.82 0.54 -1.73
N ALA A 59 -4.70 0.96 -1.13
CA ALA A 59 -3.79 1.92 -1.76
C ALA A 59 -3.07 1.33 -2.97
N VAL A 60 -2.70 0.05 -2.93
CA VAL A 60 -2.13 -0.64 -4.10
C VAL A 60 -3.14 -0.70 -5.25
N ALA A 61 -4.44 -0.88 -4.97
CA ALA A 61 -5.47 -0.82 -6.00
C ALA A 61 -5.51 0.55 -6.72
N ALA A 62 -5.20 1.65 -6.03
CA ALA A 62 -5.11 2.97 -6.64
C ALA A 62 -3.96 3.09 -7.66
N VAL A 63 -2.90 2.27 -7.54
CA VAL A 63 -1.80 2.23 -8.50
C VAL A 63 -2.27 1.80 -9.89
N PHE A 64 -3.13 0.78 -9.95
CA PHE A 64 -3.74 0.32 -11.20
C PHE A 64 -4.56 1.43 -11.86
N ILE A 65 -5.32 2.19 -11.05
CA ILE A 65 -6.09 3.34 -11.53
C ILE A 65 -5.16 4.42 -12.08
N GLY A 66 -4.06 4.71 -11.40
CA GLY A 66 -3.05 5.68 -11.83
C GLY A 66 -2.43 5.32 -13.17
N LEU A 67 -1.96 4.08 -13.33
CA LEU A 67 -1.39 3.58 -14.59
C LEU A 67 -2.41 3.58 -15.74
N TRP A 68 -3.65 3.21 -15.44
CA TRP A 68 -4.74 3.25 -16.43
C TRP A 68 -5.04 4.67 -16.90
N LEU A 69 -5.05 5.65 -16.00
CA LEU A 69 -5.27 7.06 -16.34
C LEU A 69 -4.13 7.67 -17.17
N THR A 70 -2.88 7.26 -16.93
CA THR A 70 -1.72 7.74 -17.70
C THR A 70 -1.46 6.94 -18.97
N GLY A 71 -2.24 5.89 -19.24
CA GLY A 71 -2.04 5.00 -20.38
C GLY A 71 -0.71 4.23 -20.31
N THR A 72 -0.16 4.04 -19.12
CA THR A 72 1.13 3.37 -18.91
C THR A 72 0.90 1.89 -18.67
N GLU A 73 1.65 1.04 -19.36
CA GLU A 73 1.53 -0.42 -19.22
C GLU A 73 2.03 -0.90 -17.85
N LEU A 74 1.39 -1.96 -17.36
CA LEU A 74 1.86 -2.66 -16.16
C LEU A 74 3.08 -3.50 -16.54
N ASN A 75 4.26 -2.94 -16.29
CA ASN A 75 5.54 -3.58 -16.52
C ASN A 75 6.27 -3.93 -15.20
N ILE A 76 7.49 -4.45 -15.30
CA ILE A 76 8.33 -4.82 -14.15
C ILE A 76 8.55 -3.61 -13.24
N THR A 77 8.79 -2.42 -13.79
CA THR A 77 9.07 -1.22 -12.97
C THR A 77 7.82 -0.70 -12.27
N ALA A 78 6.66 -0.77 -12.90
CA ALA A 78 5.36 -0.49 -12.27
C ALA A 78 5.07 -1.45 -11.10
N MET A 79 5.34 -2.74 -11.28
CA MET A 79 5.19 -3.73 -10.21
C MET A 79 6.13 -3.49 -9.03
N MET A 80 7.37 -3.07 -9.28
CA MET A 80 8.27 -2.64 -8.19
C MET A 80 7.68 -1.45 -7.43
N GLY A 81 7.10 -0.47 -8.15
CA GLY A 81 6.38 0.65 -7.54
C GLY A 81 5.22 0.21 -6.67
N MET A 82 4.40 -0.75 -7.12
CA MET A 82 3.31 -1.33 -6.31
C MET A 82 3.84 -1.94 -5.01
N THR A 83 4.95 -2.69 -5.07
CA THR A 83 5.58 -3.27 -3.88
C THR A 83 6.08 -2.19 -2.93
N MET A 84 6.65 -1.08 -3.43
CA MET A 84 7.06 0.05 -2.57
C MET A 84 5.87 0.71 -1.87
N VAL A 85 4.74 0.88 -2.57
CA VAL A 85 3.51 1.45 -1.99
C VAL A 85 3.04 0.63 -0.79
N ILE A 86 3.19 -0.70 -0.80
CA ILE A 86 2.87 -1.54 0.36
C ILE A 86 3.62 -1.06 1.61
N GLY A 87 4.93 -0.87 1.50
CA GLY A 87 5.78 -0.43 2.61
C GLY A 87 5.43 0.97 3.07
N ILE A 88 5.39 1.93 2.13
CA ILE A 88 5.18 3.35 2.44
C ILE A 88 3.84 3.59 3.13
N VAL A 89 2.76 2.99 2.62
CA VAL A 89 1.42 3.17 3.20
C VAL A 89 1.29 2.45 4.54
N THR A 90 1.96 1.30 4.69
CA THR A 90 1.98 0.60 5.98
C THR A 90 2.71 1.40 7.05
N GLU A 91 3.85 2.03 6.73
CA GLU A 91 4.57 2.92 7.65
C GLU A 91 3.66 4.05 8.17
N VAL A 92 2.93 4.70 7.26
CA VAL A 92 1.97 5.77 7.62
C VAL A 92 0.86 5.23 8.52
N SER A 93 0.36 4.03 8.25
CA SER A 93 -0.64 3.35 9.08
C SER A 93 -0.11 3.03 10.48
N ILE A 94 1.14 2.56 10.58
CA ILE A 94 1.84 2.26 11.85
C ILE A 94 1.95 3.52 12.69
N PHE A 95 2.37 4.64 12.10
CA PHE A 95 2.47 5.90 12.83
C PHE A 95 1.11 6.42 13.32
N TYR A 96 0.05 6.28 12.50
CA TYR A 96 -1.29 6.63 12.91
C TYR A 96 -1.76 5.79 14.11
N TYR A 97 -1.64 4.46 14.02
CA TYR A 97 -2.09 3.57 15.08
C TYR A 97 -1.24 3.69 16.35
N SER A 98 0.07 3.94 16.20
CA SER A 98 0.94 4.23 17.34
C SER A 98 0.55 5.51 18.07
N GLU A 99 0.13 6.56 17.35
CA GLU A 99 -0.42 7.77 17.97
C GLU A 99 -1.74 7.50 18.68
N TYR A 100 -2.61 6.72 18.03
CA TYR A 100 -3.86 6.31 18.65
C TYR A 100 -3.61 5.61 19.98
N GLN A 101 -2.64 4.69 20.06
CA GLN A 101 -2.29 4.02 21.32
C GLN A 101 -1.63 4.92 22.36
N SER A 102 -0.85 5.93 21.94
CA SER A 102 -0.16 6.83 22.89
C SER A 102 -1.06 7.88 23.54
N LEU A 103 -2.23 8.16 22.95
CA LEU A 103 -3.19 9.10 23.53
C LEU A 103 -3.77 8.61 24.87
N PRO A 104 -4.02 9.51 25.85
CA PRO A 104 -4.56 9.15 27.15
C PRO A 104 -5.92 8.46 27.07
N GLU A 105 -6.20 7.52 27.99
CA GLU A 105 -7.49 6.82 28.07
C GLU A 105 -8.70 7.73 28.35
N SER A 106 -8.46 8.98 28.78
CA SER A 106 -9.52 9.98 28.93
C SER A 106 -10.18 10.37 27.60
N GLU A 107 -9.49 10.17 26.47
CA GLU A 107 -10.08 10.28 25.15
C GLU A 107 -10.67 8.92 24.77
N LEU A 108 -11.99 8.75 24.92
CA LEU A 108 -12.67 7.49 24.61
C LEU A 108 -13.31 7.50 23.22
N GLY A 109 -13.31 6.32 22.59
CA GLY A 109 -14.03 6.06 21.35
C GLY A 109 -13.55 6.88 20.15
N ILE A 110 -14.50 7.41 19.37
CA ILE A 110 -14.24 8.07 18.09
C ILE A 110 -13.40 9.34 18.26
N GLN A 111 -13.53 10.05 19.39
CA GLN A 111 -12.78 11.29 19.64
C GLN A 111 -11.28 11.05 19.67
N ARG A 112 -10.83 9.92 20.22
CA ARG A 112 -9.42 9.50 20.24
C ARG A 112 -8.87 9.25 18.84
N MET A 113 -9.66 8.59 17.98
CA MET A 113 -9.28 8.34 16.58
C MET A 113 -9.15 9.66 15.80
N ILE A 114 -10.04 10.61 16.05
CA ILE A 114 -9.98 11.95 15.44
C ILE A 114 -8.77 12.73 15.94
N ALA A 115 -8.49 12.69 17.24
CA ALA A 115 -7.33 13.36 17.83
C ALA A 115 -6.01 12.80 17.27
N ALA A 116 -5.88 11.47 17.19
CA ALA A 116 -4.72 10.81 16.58
C ALA A 116 -4.56 11.23 15.11
N GLY A 117 -5.66 11.29 14.37
CA GLY A 117 -5.68 11.78 12.99
C GLY A 117 -5.23 13.22 12.86
N ASN A 118 -5.72 14.12 13.71
CA ASN A 118 -5.32 15.52 13.70
C ASN A 118 -3.83 15.72 14.01
N ASN A 119 -3.29 14.98 14.98
CA ASN A 119 -1.86 15.04 15.33
C ASN A 119 -0.98 14.56 14.17
N ARG A 120 -1.40 13.51 13.47
CA ARG A 120 -0.62 12.90 12.38
C ARG A 120 -0.88 13.52 11.01
N MET A 121 -1.99 14.23 10.81
CA MET A 121 -2.35 14.82 9.52
C MET A 121 -1.22 15.71 8.97
N ARG A 122 -0.59 16.52 9.82
CA ARG A 122 0.52 17.41 9.41
C ARG A 122 1.77 16.61 8.98
N PRO A 123 2.32 15.70 9.80
CA PRO A 123 3.41 14.82 9.38
C PRO A 123 3.10 14.00 8.11
N ILE A 124 1.92 13.40 8.02
CA ILE A 124 1.53 12.56 6.87
C ILE A 124 1.46 13.39 5.59
N ALA A 125 0.84 14.58 5.65
CA ALA A 125 0.79 15.47 4.51
C ALA A 125 2.19 15.94 4.08
N MET A 126 3.07 16.26 5.03
CA MET A 126 4.45 16.66 4.75
C MET A 126 5.22 15.59 3.97
N THR A 127 5.21 14.33 4.43
CA THR A 127 5.93 13.24 3.75
C THR A 127 5.32 12.91 2.40
N THR A 128 3.99 12.90 2.31
CA THR A 128 3.26 12.64 1.06
C THR A 128 3.58 13.68 0.00
N VAL A 129 3.50 14.97 0.35
CA VAL A 129 3.78 16.07 -0.60
C VAL A 129 5.24 16.08 -1.01
N ALA A 130 6.17 15.89 -0.07
CA ALA A 130 7.60 15.82 -0.38
C ALA A 130 7.92 14.68 -1.36
N ALA A 131 7.39 13.48 -1.12
CA ALA A 131 7.59 12.33 -1.99
C ALA A 131 6.96 12.53 -3.38
N ILE A 132 5.74 13.08 -3.44
CA ILE A 132 5.08 13.39 -4.72
C ILE A 132 5.92 14.40 -5.51
N LEU A 133 6.37 15.49 -4.90
CA LEU A 133 7.17 16.51 -5.58
C LEU A 133 8.52 15.95 -6.06
N ALA A 134 9.14 15.07 -5.28
CA ALA A 134 10.40 14.42 -5.66
C ALA A 134 10.24 13.48 -6.88
N LEU A 135 9.11 12.76 -6.96
CA LEU A 135 8.85 11.80 -8.03
C LEU A 135 8.11 12.39 -9.23
N MET A 136 7.51 13.58 -9.08
CA MET A 136 6.75 14.27 -10.13
C MET A 136 7.50 14.41 -11.46
N PRO A 137 8.76 14.93 -11.51
CA PRO A 137 9.44 15.10 -12.80
C PRO A 137 9.69 13.76 -13.51
N LEU A 138 9.94 12.71 -12.73
CA LEU A 138 10.11 11.36 -13.25
C LEU A 138 8.80 10.76 -13.77
N ALA A 139 7.69 10.99 -13.07
CA ALA A 139 6.35 10.59 -13.50
C ALA A 139 5.91 11.31 -14.79
N MET A 140 6.34 12.57 -14.98
CA MET A 140 6.13 13.33 -16.22
C MET A 140 7.08 12.93 -17.35
N GLY A 141 8.02 12.01 -17.13
CA GLY A 141 8.97 11.57 -18.16
C GLY A 141 10.05 12.61 -18.47
N ILE A 142 10.31 13.57 -17.59
CA ILE A 142 11.28 14.65 -17.83
C ILE A 142 12.70 14.11 -17.58
N GLY A 143 13.54 14.10 -18.63
CA GLY A 143 14.96 13.75 -18.55
C GLY A 143 15.33 12.50 -19.35
N ALA A 144 16.62 12.34 -19.64
CA ALA A 144 17.11 11.16 -20.36
C ALA A 144 16.98 9.89 -19.49
N GLY A 145 16.42 8.82 -20.05
CA GLY A 145 16.21 7.55 -19.34
C GLY A 145 14.99 7.51 -18.42
N SER A 146 14.16 8.55 -18.41
CA SER A 146 12.92 8.62 -17.62
C SER A 146 11.93 7.52 -17.99
N GLU A 147 11.87 7.11 -19.25
CA GLU A 147 10.93 6.10 -19.78
C GLU A 147 10.98 4.76 -19.03
N MET A 148 12.16 4.37 -18.53
CA MET A 148 12.32 3.11 -17.79
C MET A 148 11.71 3.17 -16.38
N LEU A 149 11.81 4.34 -15.74
CA LEU A 149 11.39 4.54 -14.34
C LEU A 149 10.06 5.30 -14.21
N GLN A 150 9.54 5.84 -15.30
CA GLN A 150 8.27 6.55 -15.33
C GLN A 150 7.11 5.69 -14.80
N PRO A 151 6.94 4.40 -15.19
CA PRO A 151 5.87 3.56 -14.67
C PRO A 151 5.98 3.32 -13.15
N LEU A 152 7.20 3.23 -12.63
CA LEU A 152 7.49 3.15 -11.20
C LEU A 152 7.03 4.42 -10.48
N ALA A 153 7.42 5.59 -10.99
CA ALA A 153 7.10 6.88 -10.38
C ALA A 153 5.59 7.17 -10.41
N ILE A 154 4.92 6.91 -11.55
CA ILE A 154 3.46 7.03 -11.67
C ILE A 154 2.77 6.12 -10.67
N GLY A 155 3.22 4.87 -10.55
CA GLY A 155 2.64 3.92 -9.61
C GLY A 155 2.76 4.37 -8.16
N ILE A 156 3.93 4.85 -7.75
CA ILE A 156 4.11 5.38 -6.39
C ILE A 156 3.25 6.63 -6.17
N VAL A 157 3.33 7.63 -7.05
CA VAL A 157 2.60 8.90 -6.91
C VAL A 157 1.08 8.67 -6.80
N SER A 158 0.52 7.79 -7.64
CA SER A 158 -0.91 7.46 -7.58
C SER A 158 -1.32 6.80 -6.27
N GLY A 159 -0.52 5.87 -5.74
CA GLY A 159 -0.74 5.30 -4.40
C GLY A 159 -0.66 6.35 -3.29
N LEU A 160 0.33 7.24 -3.34
CA LEU A 160 0.53 8.30 -2.36
C LEU A 160 -0.60 9.34 -2.36
N ILE A 161 -1.17 9.67 -3.52
CA ILE A 161 -2.31 10.60 -3.60
C ILE A 161 -3.51 10.07 -2.81
N VAL A 162 -3.75 8.75 -2.87
CA VAL A 162 -4.90 8.11 -2.20
C VAL A 162 -4.57 7.68 -0.77
N GLN A 163 -3.29 7.59 -0.38
CA GLN A 163 -2.89 7.09 0.95
C GLN A 163 -3.44 7.93 2.11
N MET A 164 -3.45 9.25 1.99
CA MET A 164 -3.84 10.14 3.08
C MET A 164 -5.31 9.94 3.48
N PRO A 165 -6.30 10.00 2.56
CA PRO A 165 -7.68 9.72 2.91
C PRO A 165 -7.89 8.26 3.35
N LEU A 166 -7.14 7.31 2.78
CA LEU A 166 -7.20 5.91 3.21
C LEU A 166 -6.79 5.76 4.68
N VAL A 167 -5.65 6.30 5.10
CA VAL A 167 -5.19 6.13 6.49
C VAL A 167 -6.02 6.97 7.47
N LEU A 168 -6.46 8.19 7.10
CA LEU A 168 -7.21 9.03 8.02
C LEU A 168 -8.69 8.68 8.15
N VAL A 169 -9.29 8.03 7.13
CA VAL A 169 -10.73 7.71 7.11
C VAL A 169 -10.98 6.21 7.09
N LEU A 170 -10.34 5.48 6.17
CA LEU A 170 -10.60 4.04 6.02
C LEU A 170 -10.04 3.24 7.20
N LEU A 171 -8.82 3.52 7.65
CA LEU A 171 -8.21 2.80 8.78
C LEU A 171 -9.04 2.89 10.08
N PRO A 172 -9.43 4.08 10.59
CA PRO A 172 -10.26 4.15 11.79
C PRO A 172 -11.65 3.52 11.59
N ALA A 173 -12.22 3.63 10.38
CA ALA A 173 -13.48 2.95 10.06
C ALA A 173 -13.33 1.42 10.15
N LEU A 174 -12.24 0.85 9.61
CA LEU A 174 -11.97 -0.58 9.68
C LEU A 174 -11.68 -1.03 11.12
N LEU A 175 -10.93 -0.26 11.90
CA LEU A 175 -10.68 -0.55 13.32
C LEU A 175 -11.97 -0.54 14.15
N LYS A 176 -12.96 0.26 13.77
CA LYS A 176 -14.28 0.27 14.42
C LYS A 176 -15.16 -0.91 13.97
N ILE A 177 -15.11 -1.29 12.70
CA ILE A 177 -15.97 -2.33 12.11
C ILE A 177 -15.46 -3.74 12.44
N LEU A 178 -14.15 -3.93 12.65
CA LEU A 178 -13.57 -5.18 13.14
C LEU A 178 -13.47 -5.13 14.67
N PRO A 179 -14.55 -5.45 15.42
CA PRO A 179 -14.44 -5.54 16.87
C PRO A 179 -13.47 -6.67 17.24
N SER A 180 -12.75 -6.45 18.35
CA SER A 180 -12.05 -7.50 19.06
C SER A 180 -13.00 -8.68 19.28
N ILE A 181 -12.73 -9.83 18.64
CA ILE A 181 -13.45 -11.09 18.90
C ILE A 181 -13.42 -11.47 20.41
N GLY A 182 -12.58 -10.82 21.23
CA GLY A 182 -12.48 -11.04 22.68
C GLY A 182 -13.43 -10.22 23.59
N GLU A 183 -14.00 -9.10 23.15
CA GLU A 183 -14.78 -8.21 24.06
C GLU A 183 -16.29 -8.47 24.05
N THR A 184 -16.79 -9.22 23.07
CA THR A 184 -18.24 -9.50 22.93
C THR A 184 -18.79 -10.38 24.06
N ASN A 185 -17.92 -11.03 24.85
CA ASN A 185 -18.33 -11.88 25.96
C ASN A 185 -18.46 -11.14 27.31
N LEU A 186 -17.78 -10.01 27.54
CA LEU A 186 -17.90 -9.28 28.81
C LEU A 186 -19.17 -8.40 28.87
N ALA A 187 -19.60 -7.85 27.73
CA ALA A 187 -20.80 -7.02 27.65
C ALA A 187 -22.12 -7.82 27.63
N LYS A 188 -22.05 -9.17 27.65
CA LYS A 188 -23.22 -10.05 27.77
C LYS A 188 -23.43 -10.59 29.19
N GLU A 189 -22.50 -10.33 30.13
CA GLU A 189 -22.58 -10.79 31.53
C GLU A 189 -22.76 -9.65 32.55
N LEU A 190 -22.98 -8.40 32.09
CA LEU A 190 -23.40 -7.26 32.91
C LEU A 190 -24.72 -6.70 32.40
#